data_AF-A0A438CNH4-F1
#
_entry.id   AF-A0A438CNH4-F1
#
_cell.length_a   1.000
_cell.length_b   1.000
_cell.length_c   1.000
_cell.angle_alpha   90.00
_cell.angle_beta   90.00
_cell.angle_gamma   90.00
#
_symmetry.space_group_name_H-M   'P 1'
#
loop_
_entity.id
_entity.type
_entity.pdbx_description
1 polymer ?
#
loop_
_entity_poly.entity_id
_entity_poly.type
_entity_poly.pdbx_seq_one_letter_code
_entity_poly.pdbx_strand_id
1 'polypeptide(L)'
;MDDLKNVYEDVKEKVTGIQKKRTHGVDGWIQNVEATEKEVNDLLAKGNEEIQKICLGTCCPKNCRASYKIGKMMCGKMDGVAELQSKANFSVVAEPLPSPPVIERPLGKTAGLDSLFDNV
;
A
#
# COMPACT_ATOMS: atom_id res chain seq x y z
N MET A 1 13.53 -7.00 2.66
CA MET A 1 12.88 -5.82 2.04
C MET A 1 12.23 -6.20 0.73
N ASP A 2 12.91 -6.96 -0.13
CA ASP A 2 12.35 -7.43 -1.41
C ASP A 2 11.02 -8.19 -1.25
N ASP A 3 10.88 -9.01 -0.21
CA ASP A 3 9.63 -9.72 0.06
C ASP A 3 8.47 -8.77 0.39
N LEU A 4 8.71 -7.71 1.17
CA LEU A 4 7.67 -6.72 1.48
C LEU A 4 7.29 -5.93 0.23
N LYS A 5 8.28 -5.61 -0.62
CA LYS A 5 8.07 -4.93 -1.89
C LYS A 5 7.24 -5.77 -2.86
N ASN A 6 7.52 -7.06 -2.97
CA ASN A 6 6.75 -7.98 -3.80
C ASN A 6 5.28 -8.05 -3.36
N VAL A 7 5.04 -8.13 -2.04
CA VAL A 7 3.67 -8.11 -1.49
C VAL A 7 2.98 -6.78 -1.74
N TYR A 8 3.70 -5.66 -1.60
CA TYR A 8 3.17 -4.34 -1.91
C TYR A 8 2.72 -4.23 -3.37
N GLU A 9 3.55 -4.67 -4.32
CA GLU A 9 3.21 -4.62 -5.74
C GLU A 9 2.04 -5.55 -6.09
N ASP A 10 1.96 -6.76 -5.51
CA ASP A 10 0.81 -7.68 -5.69
C ASP A 10 -0.50 -7.07 -5.15
N VAL A 11 -0.46 -6.44 -3.97
CA VAL A 11 -1.62 -5.73 -3.41
C VAL A 11 -2.04 -4.57 -4.31
N LYS A 12 -1.08 -3.82 -4.84
CA LYS A 12 -1.32 -2.67 -5.73
C LYS A 12 -1.94 -3.11 -7.05
N GLU A 13 -1.46 -4.20 -7.65
CA GLU A 13 -2.01 -4.78 -8.88
C GLU A 13 -3.45 -5.27 -8.69
N LYS A 14 -3.76 -5.93 -7.57
CA LYS A 14 -5.13 -6.39 -7.25
C LYS A 14 -6.14 -5.24 -7.09
N VAL A 15 -5.67 -4.02 -6.85
CA VAL A 15 -6.50 -2.83 -6.63
C VAL A 15 -6.76 -2.06 -7.93
N THR A 16 -5.83 -2.03 -8.87
CA THR A 16 -5.90 -1.13 -10.04
C THR A 16 -6.85 -1.59 -11.17
N GLY A 17 -7.27 -2.86 -11.19
CA GLY A 17 -8.01 -3.44 -12.32
C GLY A 17 -9.55 -3.32 -12.33
N ILE A 18 -10.20 -2.91 -11.24
CA ILE A 18 -11.69 -2.90 -11.16
C ILE A 18 -12.13 -1.66 -10.38
N GLN A 19 -13.29 -1.07 -10.70
CA GLN A 19 -13.99 -0.07 -9.88
C GLN A 19 -14.26 -0.64 -8.47
N LYS A 20 -13.22 -0.63 -7.63
CA LYS A 20 -13.21 -1.18 -6.29
C LYS A 20 -12.57 -0.16 -5.36
N LYS A 21 -13.15 -0.02 -4.17
CA LYS A 21 -12.54 0.77 -3.10
C LYS A 21 -11.62 -0.14 -2.31
N ARG A 22 -10.37 0.30 -2.06
CA ARG A 22 -9.48 -0.39 -1.12
C ARG A 22 -10.14 -0.47 0.24
N THR A 23 -9.95 -1.59 0.93
CA THR A 23 -10.41 -1.69 2.31
C THR A 23 -9.56 -0.77 3.19
N HIS A 24 -10.16 -0.24 4.26
CA HIS A 24 -9.44 0.64 5.19
C HIS A 24 -8.21 -0.06 5.80
N GLY A 25 -8.28 -1.38 6.01
CA GLY A 25 -7.14 -2.17 6.50
C GLY A 25 -5.96 -2.18 5.53
N VAL A 26 -6.23 -2.31 4.22
CA VAL A 26 -5.18 -2.27 3.18
C VAL A 26 -4.62 -0.87 3.03
N ASP A 27 -5.46 0.17 3.04
CA ASP A 27 -4.99 1.56 2.94
C ASP A 27 -4.08 1.93 4.12
N GLY A 28 -4.47 1.60 5.35
CA GLY A 28 -3.64 1.84 6.53
C GLY A 28 -2.34 1.04 6.51
N TRP A 29 -2.38 -0.20 6.02
CA TRP A 29 -1.17 -1.01 5.87
C TRP A 29 -0.20 -0.42 4.84
N ILE A 30 -0.69 0.00 3.66
CA ILE A 30 0.11 0.67 2.62
C ILE A 30 0.78 1.93 3.20
N GLN A 31 0.03 2.79 3.90
CA GLN A 31 0.57 4.00 4.51
C GLN A 31 1.70 3.69 5.51
N ASN A 32 1.55 2.62 6.31
CA ASN A 32 2.58 2.20 7.26
C ASN A 32 3.82 1.64 6.56
N VAL A 33 3.66 0.93 5.45
CA VAL A 33 4.77 0.45 4.62
C VAL A 33 5.54 1.64 4.04
N GLU A 34 4.85 2.59 3.42
CA GLU A 34 5.47 3.79 2.84
C GLU A 34 6.20 4.64 3.90
N ALA A 35 5.61 4.80 5.09
CA ALA A 35 6.25 5.49 6.21
C ALA A 35 7.51 4.77 6.70
N THR A 36 7.46 3.45 6.86
CA THR A 36 8.60 2.64 7.31
C THR A 36 9.72 2.66 6.29
N GLU A 37 9.41 2.55 5.00
CA GLU A 37 10.39 2.65 3.91
C GLU A 37 11.12 3.99 3.95
N LYS A 38 10.38 5.10 4.12
CA LYS A 38 10.98 6.43 4.25
C LYS A 38 11.95 6.51 5.42
N GLU A 39 11.56 6.03 6.60
CA GLU A 39 12.42 6.07 7.78
C GLU A 39 13.69 5.21 7.63
N VAL A 40 13.57 4.05 6.97
CA VAL A 40 14.71 3.18 6.64
C VAL A 40 15.67 3.89 5.69
N ASN A 41 15.14 4.54 4.65
CA ASN A 41 15.95 5.31 3.70
C ASN A 41 16.67 6.48 4.38
N ASP A 42 16.01 7.20 5.28
CA ASP A 42 16.61 8.28 6.06
C ASP A 42 17.74 7.77 6.98
N LEU A 43 17.57 6.60 7.59
CA LEU A 43 18.62 5.96 8.41
C LEU A 43 19.80 5.50 7.57
N LEU A 44 19.56 4.96 6.37
CA LEU A 44 20.61 4.58 5.43
C LEU A 44 21.42 5.80 4.99
N ALA A 45 20.76 6.91 4.66
CA ALA A 45 21.43 8.16 4.31
C ALA A 45 22.34 8.67 5.44
N LYS A 46 21.81 8.72 6.69
CA LYS A 46 22.60 9.10 7.88
C LYS A 46 23.76 8.13 8.13
N GLY A 47 23.53 6.83 7.94
CA GLY A 47 24.57 5.80 8.07
C GLY A 47 25.71 6.02 7.08
N ASN A 48 25.38 6.31 5.83
CA ASN A 48 26.36 6.62 4.79
C ASN A 48 27.17 7.87 5.13
N GLU A 49 26.51 8.95 5.59
CA GLU A 49 27.21 10.16 6.05
C GLU A 49 28.19 9.88 7.20
N GLU A 50 27.79 9.08 8.19
CA GLU A 50 28.68 8.70 9.30
C GLU A 50 29.85 7.82 8.83
N ILE A 51 29.62 6.91 7.87
CA ILE A 51 30.69 6.11 7.26
C ILE A 51 31.69 7.00 6.54
N GLN A 52 31.25 8.04 5.82
CA GLN A 52 32.17 8.94 5.10
C GLN A 52 33.04 9.80 6.03
N LYS A 53 32.73 9.88 7.33
CA LYS A 53 33.52 10.64 8.34
C LYS A 53 34.78 9.91 8.84
N ILE A 54 35.38 9.02 8.02
CA ILE A 54 36.57 8.23 8.38
C ILE A 54 37.77 9.15 8.72
N CYS A 55 38.58 8.73 9.70
CA CYS A 55 39.82 9.42 10.06
C CYS A 55 40.95 9.05 9.10
N LEU A 56 41.70 10.04 8.61
CA LEU A 56 43.05 9.84 8.07
C LEU A 56 43.91 9.22 9.19
N GLY A 57 44.37 7.98 9.05
CA GLY A 57 45.33 7.39 10.00
C GLY A 57 45.08 5.93 10.38
N THR A 58 44.10 5.61 11.23
CA THR A 58 44.02 4.27 11.82
C THR A 58 42.63 3.91 12.38
N CYS A 59 42.09 2.78 11.91
CA CYS A 59 41.21 1.78 12.53
C CYS A 59 39.83 2.15 13.14
N CYS A 60 39.49 3.41 13.44
CA CYS A 60 38.21 3.72 14.11
C CYS A 60 37.40 4.82 13.39
N PRO A 61 36.09 4.63 13.11
CA PRO A 61 35.23 5.72 12.66
C PRO A 61 35.13 6.78 13.77
N LYS A 62 35.20 8.08 13.42
CA LYS A 62 35.17 9.22 14.35
C LYS A 62 33.99 9.21 15.34
N ASN A 63 32.91 8.51 15.02
CA ASN A 63 31.67 8.47 15.80
C ASN A 63 31.14 7.03 16.01
N CYS A 64 31.94 6.12 16.57
CA CYS A 64 31.49 4.75 16.90
C CYS A 64 30.13 4.72 17.64
N ARG A 65 29.89 5.68 18.54
CA ARG A 65 28.61 5.82 19.26
C ARG A 65 27.45 6.20 18.34
N ALA A 66 27.65 7.10 17.39
CA ALA A 66 26.61 7.49 16.44
C ALA A 66 26.29 6.34 15.48
N SER A 67 27.31 5.67 14.95
CA SER A 67 27.15 4.48 14.11
C SER A 67 26.40 3.36 14.85
N TYR A 68 26.74 3.09 16.11
CA TYR A 68 26.00 2.13 16.94
C TYR A 68 24.54 2.55 17.13
N LYS A 69 24.26 3.84 17.37
CA LYS A 69 22.90 4.35 17.53
C LYS A 69 22.08 4.18 16.25
N ILE A 70 22.67 4.46 15.08
CA ILE A 70 22.04 4.25 13.77
C ILE A 70 21.75 2.77 13.56
N GLY A 71 22.74 1.89 13.81
CA GLY A 71 22.58 0.45 13.70
C GLY A 71 21.44 -0.07 14.60
N LYS A 72 21.38 0.38 15.85
CA LYS A 72 20.29 0.03 16.77
C LYS A 72 18.92 0.49 16.28
N MET A 73 18.83 1.70 15.73
CA MET A 73 17.57 2.18 15.12
C MET A 73 17.18 1.33 13.91
N MET A 74 18.14 0.99 13.05
CA MET A 74 17.91 0.15 11.88
C MET A 74 17.38 -1.23 12.26
N CYS A 75 17.96 -1.88 13.28
CA CYS A 75 17.45 -3.15 13.80
C CYS A 75 15.98 -3.01 14.26
N GLY A 76 15.65 -1.97 15.03
CA GLY A 76 14.27 -1.74 15.45
C GLY A 76 13.31 -1.47 14.29
N LYS A 77 13.76 -0.85 13.19
CA LYS A 77 12.94 -0.69 11.97
C LYS A 77 12.76 -2.01 11.23
N MET A 78 13.76 -2.90 11.23
CA MET A 78 13.62 -4.24 10.66
C MET A 78 12.57 -5.09 11.40
N ASP A 79 12.46 -4.94 12.73
CA ASP A 79 11.38 -5.58 13.50
C ASP A 79 10.00 -5.09 13.04
N GLY A 80 9.86 -3.77 12.81
CA GLY A 80 8.64 -3.18 12.24
C GLY A 80 8.32 -3.67 10.82
N VAL A 81 9.33 -3.88 9.99
CA VAL A 81 9.16 -4.49 8.65
C VAL A 81 8.64 -5.92 8.77
N ALA A 82 9.19 -6.73 9.69
CA ALA A 82 8.71 -8.08 9.93
C ALA A 82 7.26 -8.10 10.43
N GLU A 83 6.90 -7.17 11.31
CA GLU A 83 5.52 -6.99 11.76
C GLU A 83 4.58 -6.65 10.59
N LEU A 84 4.96 -5.71 9.73
CA LEU A 84 4.18 -5.37 8.53
C LEU A 84 4.01 -6.56 7.59
N GLN A 85 5.06 -7.37 7.38
CA GLN A 85 4.97 -8.60 6.59
C GLN A 85 3.98 -9.59 7.21
N SER A 86 4.02 -9.81 8.52
CA SER A 86 3.08 -10.70 9.20
C SER A 86 1.62 -10.23 9.10
N LYS A 87 1.40 -8.91 9.05
CA LYS A 87 0.08 -8.29 8.89
C LYS A 87 -0.42 -8.29 7.45
N ALA A 88 0.41 -8.66 6.48
CA ALA A 88 0.07 -8.62 5.06
C ALA A 88 -0.81 -9.82 4.60
N ASN A 89 -1.67 -10.34 5.48
CA ASN A 89 -2.59 -11.42 5.19
C ASN A 89 -4.03 -10.88 5.09
N PHE A 90 -4.36 -10.36 3.91
CA PHE A 90 -5.69 -9.83 3.63
C PHE A 90 -6.53 -10.86 2.87
N SER A 91 -7.64 -11.29 3.45
CA SER A 91 -8.64 -12.12 2.76
C SER A 91 -9.42 -11.33 1.71
N VAL A 92 -9.64 -10.03 1.96
CA VAL A 92 -10.32 -9.09 1.05
C VAL A 92 -9.49 -7.82 0.95
N VAL A 93 -8.92 -7.58 -0.24
CA VAL A 93 -8.04 -6.44 -0.49
C VAL A 93 -8.82 -5.20 -0.95
N ALA A 94 -9.90 -5.42 -1.71
CA ALA A 94 -10.74 -4.35 -2.24
C ALA A 94 -12.18 -4.82 -2.44
N GLU A 95 -13.13 -3.92 -2.18
CA GLU A 95 -14.57 -4.18 -2.32
C GLU A 95 -15.11 -3.52 -3.59
N PRO A 96 -16.07 -4.15 -4.31
CA PRO A 96 -16.77 -3.53 -5.44
C PRO A 96 -17.34 -2.17 -5.04
N LEU A 97 -17.14 -1.15 -5.88
CA LEU A 97 -17.90 0.08 -5.74
C LEU A 97 -19.39 -0.24 -5.93
N PRO A 98 -20.29 0.43 -5.18
CA PRO A 98 -21.71 0.30 -5.43
C PRO A 98 -22.00 0.66 -6.88
N SER A 99 -22.78 -0.19 -7.56
CA SER A 99 -23.20 0.06 -8.93
C SER A 99 -23.81 1.47 -9.02
N PRO A 100 -23.47 2.26 -10.05
CA PRO A 100 -24.10 3.55 -10.23
C PRO A 100 -25.62 3.37 -10.28
N PRO A 101 -26.41 4.33 -9.76
CA PRO A 101 -27.87 4.25 -9.79
C PRO A 101 -28.31 4.01 -11.23
N VAL A 102 -29.00 2.90 -11.45
CA VAL A 102 -29.57 2.55 -12.76
C VAL A 102 -30.66 3.57 -13.03
N ILE A 103 -30.40 4.50 -13.95
CA ILE A 103 -31.45 5.37 -14.48
C ILE A 103 -32.38 4.46 -15.28
N GLU A 104 -33.61 4.27 -14.81
CA GLU A 104 -34.64 3.59 -15.59
C GLU A 104 -34.75 4.29 -16.94
N ARG A 105 -34.45 3.56 -18.03
CA ARG A 105 -34.71 4.07 -19.37
C ARG A 105 -36.23 4.22 -19.49
N PRO A 106 -36.76 5.43 -19.78
CA PRO A 106 -38.19 5.60 -19.94
C PRO A 106 -38.68 4.60 -20.97
N LEU A 107 -39.63 3.75 -20.59
CA LEU A 107 -40.29 2.86 -21.52
C LEU A 107 -41.02 3.78 -22.51
N GLY A 108 -40.50 3.89 -23.73
CA GLY A 108 -41.17 4.63 -24.78
C GLY A 108 -42.59 4.10 -24.93
N LYS A 109 -43.56 4.99 -25.17
CA LYS A 109 -44.95 4.57 -25.45
C LYS A 109 -44.93 3.48 -26.52
N THR A 110 -45.31 2.27 -26.17
CA THR A 110 -45.53 1.20 -27.13
C THR A 110 -46.77 1.56 -27.93
N ALA A 111 -46.58 2.13 -29.12
CA ALA A 111 -47.67 2.37 -30.05
C ALA A 111 -48.10 1.04 -30.69
N GLY A 112 -49.40 0.77 -30.73
CA GLY A 112 -49.98 -0.45 -31.35
C GLY A 112 -50.60 -1.47 -30.39
N LEU A 113 -50.67 -1.19 -29.08
CA LEU A 113 -51.41 -2.03 -28.11
C LEU A 113 -52.92 -1.80 -28.09
N ASP A 114 -53.43 -0.85 -28.89
CA ASP A 114 -54.85 -0.52 -28.97
C ASP A 114 -55.71 -1.67 -29.52
N SER A 115 -55.10 -2.73 -30.05
CA SER A 115 -55.80 -3.85 -30.71
C SER A 115 -56.00 -5.09 -29.84
N LEU A 116 -55.58 -5.09 -28.55
CA LEU A 116 -55.63 -6.31 -27.72
C LEU A 116 -56.93 -6.49 -26.91
N PHE A 117 -57.86 -5.52 -26.95
CA PHE A 117 -59.10 -5.56 -26.16
C PHE A 117 -60.39 -5.52 -26.98
N ASP A 118 -60.34 -5.62 -28.31
CA ASP A 118 -61.54 -5.92 -29.11
C ASP A 118 -61.79 -7.43 -29.08
N ASN A 119 -62.24 -7.93 -27.93
CA ASN A 119 -62.91 -9.22 -27.82
C ASN A 119 -64.37 -9.00 -27.43
N VAL A 120 -65.22 -9.14 -28.46
CA VAL A 120 -66.68 -9.39 -28.49
C VAL A 120 -67.61 -8.19 -28.23
#